data_AF-A0A973JFW4-F1
#
_entry.id   AF-A0A973JFW4-F1
#
_cell.length_a   1.000
_cell.length_b   1.000
_cell.length_c   1.000
_cell.angle_alpha   90.00
_cell.angle_beta   90.00
_cell.angle_gamma   90.00
#
_symmetry.space_group_name_H-M   'P 1'
#
loop_
_entity.id
_entity.type
_entity.pdbx_description
1 polymer ?
#
loop_
_entity_poly.entity_id
_entity_poly.type
_entity_poly.pdbx_seq_one_letter_code
_entity_poly.pdbx_strand_id
1 'polypeptide(L)'
;VASKAIALADQFQNEPRLAAALLSHVVTATRGVEDPDDAADEDNGDEGSFDDRPVDDRPAVAGDLHRQALEALDRLVSAHGDLTGAHMFRASTPEEAVEQIIGVLRESADPDLSDLLEMVARARVPAGMLALPLAKTYTEVLVHRAAGQLVSIPLDDNESELDVAAAREFLGSRVVVDLTSLLVLGTLDDTDGILGSFGQLLTTREAQDDVLRAVVSVQSLAASPGSIGWNTKSGRPWIREHTEAQYRLVRERTAMIENLARRATVRTQRAPVFPREVNAGIAHSPWVAAIELAAHEKVALWCDDLAVRRLARSVNVPTFSTMAAVEVLTEEALTDFTPAESVDQLVAMRADVAARMLAEYVVDVPVTTEQVIAQALIDNWKPFGAAALTLSRPGWWQWHSDPVAELLLVYTAVREHEPDLLPQWQLAAMLGAARGLPDETAARVLCLIALLGWDEKFTNEPPFETVLTGCRNARVAAAQLDGRADPLLAMPAILTTLTSMGMERSPETIQKILSTLGSDTEDD
;
A
#
# COMPACT_ATOMS: atom_id res chain seq x y z
N VAL A 1 -24.43 4.27 25.01
CA VAL A 1 -23.10 4.94 25.00
C VAL A 1 -23.21 6.41 24.61
N ALA A 2 -23.92 6.75 23.52
CA ALA A 2 -24.14 8.14 23.07
C ALA A 2 -24.58 9.12 24.18
N SER A 3 -25.57 8.77 25.00
CA SER A 3 -26.00 9.61 26.13
C SER A 3 -24.86 9.93 27.13
N LYS A 4 -23.95 8.97 27.38
CA LYS A 4 -22.77 9.21 28.24
C LYS A 4 -21.76 10.14 27.56
N ALA A 5 -21.55 9.99 26.25
CA ALA A 5 -20.65 10.86 25.48
C ALA A 5 -21.14 12.32 25.49
N ILE A 6 -22.44 12.54 25.31
CA ILE A 6 -23.07 13.87 25.40
C ILE A 6 -22.89 14.45 26.82
N ALA A 7 -23.16 13.65 27.86
CA ALA A 7 -22.96 14.09 29.25
C ALA A 7 -21.49 14.39 29.59
N LEU A 8 -20.53 13.62 29.05
CA LEU A 8 -19.10 13.87 29.21
C LEU A 8 -18.67 15.13 28.47
N ALA A 9 -19.16 15.36 27.24
CA ALA A 9 -18.86 16.59 26.50
C ALA A 9 -19.30 17.85 27.26
N ASP A 10 -20.43 17.78 27.96
CA ASP A 10 -20.92 18.86 28.83
C ASP A 10 -19.99 19.12 30.03
N GLN A 11 -19.36 18.07 30.58
CA GLN A 11 -18.37 18.19 31.66
C GLN A 11 -17.03 18.77 31.17
N PHE A 12 -16.69 18.55 29.90
CA PHE A 12 -15.45 19.01 29.27
C PHE A 12 -15.62 20.29 28.44
N GLN A 13 -16.64 21.12 28.69
CA GLN A 13 -16.82 22.40 27.96
C GLN A 13 -15.57 23.31 28.00
N ASN A 14 -14.79 23.24 29.08
CA ASN A 14 -13.54 24.00 29.22
C ASN A 14 -12.37 23.41 28.41
N GLU A 15 -12.55 22.22 27.83
CA GLU A 15 -11.64 21.55 26.90
C GLU A 15 -12.35 21.39 25.55
N PRO A 16 -12.57 22.48 24.80
CA PRO A 16 -13.47 22.49 23.64
C PRO A 16 -13.07 21.49 22.55
N ARG A 17 -11.77 21.16 22.40
CA ARG A 17 -11.34 20.10 21.47
C ARG A 17 -11.85 18.72 21.87
N LEU A 18 -11.79 18.40 23.16
CA LEU A 18 -12.22 17.10 23.67
C LEU A 18 -13.74 16.97 23.61
N ALA A 19 -14.47 18.02 24.03
CA ALA A 19 -15.92 18.06 23.94
C ALA A 19 -16.41 17.97 22.47
N ALA A 20 -15.76 18.71 21.55
CA ALA A 20 -16.06 18.62 20.12
C ALA A 20 -15.80 17.22 19.58
N ALA A 21 -14.66 16.60 19.91
CA ALA A 21 -14.34 15.25 19.45
C ALA A 21 -15.37 14.20 19.91
N LEU A 22 -15.82 14.27 21.17
CA LEU A 22 -16.85 13.38 21.71
C LEU A 22 -18.19 13.53 20.97
N LEU A 23 -18.62 14.77 20.71
CA LEU A 23 -19.89 15.06 20.04
C LEU A 23 -19.82 14.74 18.55
N SER A 24 -18.75 15.14 17.88
CA SER A 24 -18.49 14.80 16.47
C SER A 24 -18.48 13.29 16.27
N HIS A 25 -17.88 12.52 17.18
CA HIS A 25 -17.88 11.06 17.08
C HIS A 25 -19.30 10.46 17.15
N VAL A 26 -20.18 10.98 18.02
CA VAL A 26 -21.60 10.56 18.03
C VAL A 26 -22.26 10.91 16.69
N VAL A 27 -22.03 12.11 16.17
CA VAL A 27 -22.67 12.56 14.93
C VAL A 27 -22.21 11.77 13.70
N THR A 28 -20.90 11.53 13.57
CA THR A 28 -20.31 10.95 12.36
C THR A 28 -20.28 9.42 12.39
N ALA A 29 -20.08 8.80 13.55
CA ALA A 29 -19.96 7.34 13.68
C ALA A 29 -21.28 6.63 14.03
N THR A 30 -22.40 7.34 14.17
CA THR A 30 -23.72 6.72 14.42
C THR A 30 -24.80 7.28 13.49
N ARG A 31 -25.86 6.49 13.26
CA ARG A 31 -27.06 6.91 12.53
C ARG A 31 -28.23 7.10 13.50
N GLY A 32 -28.97 8.20 13.35
CA GLY A 32 -30.18 8.46 14.13
C GLY A 32 -31.37 7.70 13.55
N VAL A 33 -32.05 6.92 14.37
CA VAL A 33 -33.31 6.21 14.02
C VAL A 33 -34.44 6.61 14.95
N GLU A 34 -35.67 6.68 14.45
CA GLU A 34 -36.84 7.09 15.26
C GLU A 34 -37.18 6.04 16.33
N ASP A 35 -37.01 4.76 16.04
CA ASP A 35 -37.06 3.64 17.00
C ASP A 35 -35.83 2.73 16.83
N PRO A 36 -35.00 2.49 17.86
CA PRO A 36 -33.86 1.58 17.78
C PRO A 36 -34.22 0.13 17.47
N ASP A 37 -35.45 -0.29 17.79
CA ASP A 37 -35.92 -1.65 17.56
C ASP A 37 -36.36 -1.88 16.09
N ASP A 38 -36.71 -0.83 15.35
CA ASP A 38 -37.04 -0.89 13.91
C ASP A 38 -35.79 -1.06 13.01
N ALA A 39 -34.59 -0.77 13.54
CA ALA A 39 -33.33 -0.90 12.80
C ALA A 39 -32.93 -2.37 12.53
N ALA A 40 -33.56 -3.33 13.18
CA ALA A 40 -33.35 -4.77 12.96
C ALA A 40 -34.18 -5.35 11.80
N ASP A 41 -35.21 -4.62 11.33
CA ASP A 41 -36.15 -5.08 10.30
C ASP A 41 -35.86 -4.51 8.89
N GLU A 42 -34.92 -3.56 8.74
CA GLU A 42 -34.44 -3.10 7.43
C GLU A 42 -33.55 -4.13 6.70
N ASP A 43 -33.22 -5.26 7.33
CA ASP A 43 -32.40 -6.34 6.77
C ASP A 43 -33.24 -7.33 5.91
N ASN A 44 -34.56 -7.18 5.85
CA ASN A 44 -35.45 -8.07 5.08
C ASN A 44 -36.50 -7.32 4.23
N GLY A 45 -36.08 -6.79 3.07
CA GLY A 45 -36.95 -6.69 1.90
C GLY A 45 -36.92 -5.37 1.14
N ASP A 46 -36.23 -5.35 -0.01
CA ASP A 46 -36.88 -5.27 -1.33
C ASP A 46 -35.86 -5.63 -2.42
N GLU A 47 -35.98 -6.83 -3.02
CA GLU A 47 -35.29 -7.19 -4.27
C GLU A 47 -35.90 -6.34 -5.41
N GLY A 48 -35.59 -5.05 -5.49
CA GLY A 48 -36.21 -4.21 -6.51
C GLY A 48 -35.86 -2.72 -6.55
N SER A 49 -35.23 -2.14 -5.53
CA SER A 49 -34.88 -0.71 -5.56
C SER A 49 -33.40 -0.50 -5.88
N PHE A 50 -33.12 0.03 -7.08
CA PHE A 50 -31.84 0.63 -7.47
C PHE A 50 -31.61 1.93 -6.67
N ASP A 51 -31.39 1.84 -5.36
CA ASP A 51 -30.75 2.94 -4.63
C ASP A 51 -29.28 2.51 -4.45
N ASP A 52 -28.42 2.96 -5.38
CA ASP A 52 -26.94 2.79 -5.38
C ASP A 52 -26.27 3.52 -4.19
N ARG A 53 -27.00 3.76 -3.10
CA ARG A 53 -26.47 4.40 -1.89
C ARG A 53 -25.85 3.33 -0.99
N PRO A 54 -24.67 3.60 -0.43
CA PRO A 54 -24.07 2.69 0.55
C PRO A 54 -25.08 2.38 1.65
N VAL A 55 -25.25 1.11 2.00
CA VAL A 55 -25.99 0.72 3.20
C VAL A 55 -25.27 1.36 4.39
N ASP A 56 -25.94 2.30 5.06
CA ASP A 56 -25.41 2.98 6.24
C ASP A 56 -25.41 2.01 7.43
N ASP A 57 -24.30 1.29 7.58
CA ASP A 57 -24.10 0.25 8.60
C ASP A 57 -23.63 0.82 9.95
N ARG A 58 -23.62 2.14 10.11
CA ARG A 58 -23.24 2.78 11.36
C ARG A 58 -24.19 2.32 12.48
N PRO A 59 -23.70 2.14 13.72
CA PRO A 59 -24.53 1.83 14.86
C PRO A 59 -25.73 2.78 14.98
N ALA A 60 -26.92 2.21 15.15
CA ALA A 60 -28.15 2.98 15.36
C ALA A 60 -28.20 3.58 16.77
N VAL A 61 -28.60 4.84 16.86
CA VAL A 61 -28.89 5.54 18.11
C VAL A 61 -30.25 6.23 18.00
N ALA A 62 -30.95 6.37 19.13
CA ALA A 62 -32.21 7.12 19.15
C ALA A 62 -32.03 8.52 18.53
N GLY A 63 -32.89 8.89 17.59
CA GLY A 63 -32.77 10.12 16.80
C GLY A 63 -32.73 11.40 17.65
N ASP A 64 -33.39 11.38 18.81
CA ASP A 64 -33.32 12.49 19.79
C ASP A 64 -31.90 12.68 20.36
N LEU A 65 -31.18 11.59 20.63
CA LEU A 65 -29.80 11.66 21.12
C LEU A 65 -28.84 12.15 20.02
N HIS A 66 -29.07 11.75 18.78
CA HIS A 66 -28.30 12.22 17.62
C HIS A 66 -28.48 13.73 17.41
N ARG A 67 -29.73 14.22 17.45
CA ARG A 67 -30.04 15.67 17.42
C ARG A 67 -29.42 16.42 18.59
N GLN A 68 -29.53 15.91 19.81
CA GLN A 68 -28.91 16.53 21.00
C GLN A 68 -27.40 16.67 20.86
N ALA A 69 -26.72 15.67 20.27
CA ALA A 69 -25.29 15.75 20.02
C ALA A 69 -24.96 16.85 18.99
N LEU A 70 -25.74 16.97 17.92
CA LEU A 70 -25.58 18.00 16.89
C LEU A 70 -25.77 19.42 17.45
N GLU A 71 -26.83 19.61 18.24
CA GLU A 71 -27.12 20.89 18.92
C GLU A 71 -26.05 21.25 19.96
N ALA A 72 -25.50 20.25 20.67
CA ALA A 72 -24.40 20.47 21.59
C ALA A 72 -23.12 20.88 20.83
N LEU A 73 -22.85 20.27 19.68
CA LEU A 73 -21.69 20.61 18.84
C LEU A 73 -21.81 22.02 18.27
N ASP A 74 -22.98 22.40 17.75
CA ASP A 74 -23.25 23.76 17.24
C ASP A 74 -23.04 24.84 18.32
N ARG A 75 -23.54 24.59 19.54
CA ARG A 75 -23.31 25.49 20.69
C ARG A 75 -21.82 25.62 21.01
N LEU A 76 -21.09 24.50 20.98
CA LEU A 76 -19.68 24.46 21.30
C LEU A 76 -18.82 25.20 20.26
N VAL A 77 -19.09 24.99 18.96
CA VAL A 77 -18.44 25.73 17.87
C VAL A 77 -18.78 27.22 17.93
N SER A 78 -20.03 27.56 18.25
CA SER A 78 -20.45 28.96 18.42
C SER A 78 -19.72 29.65 19.59
N ALA A 79 -19.44 28.93 20.67
CA ALA A 79 -18.78 29.48 21.85
C ALA A 79 -17.25 29.57 21.72
N HIS A 80 -16.62 28.62 21.01
CA HIS A 80 -15.16 28.47 20.99
C HIS A 80 -14.51 28.61 19.61
N GLY A 81 -15.30 28.72 18.54
CA GLY A 81 -14.82 28.90 17.16
C GLY A 81 -13.83 27.80 16.73
N ASP A 82 -12.74 28.22 16.09
CA ASP A 82 -11.70 27.34 15.54
C ASP A 82 -10.98 26.49 16.61
N LEU A 83 -11.08 26.85 17.90
CA LEU A 83 -10.50 26.04 18.98
C LEU A 83 -11.13 24.65 19.07
N THR A 84 -12.34 24.47 18.53
CA THR A 84 -13.03 23.17 18.46
C THR A 84 -12.46 22.23 17.40
N GLY A 85 -11.74 22.77 16.40
CA GLY A 85 -11.31 22.02 15.23
C GLY A 85 -12.43 21.66 14.24
N ALA A 86 -13.65 22.14 14.47
CA ALA A 86 -14.78 22.01 13.55
C ALA A 86 -15.09 23.37 12.92
N HIS A 87 -15.11 23.43 11.58
CA HIS A 87 -15.49 24.63 10.86
C HIS A 87 -16.94 24.54 10.42
N MET A 88 -17.73 25.53 10.82
CA MET A 88 -19.12 25.68 10.40
C MET A 88 -19.20 26.83 9.41
N PHE A 89 -19.53 26.52 8.16
CA PHE A 89 -19.68 27.54 7.12
C PHE A 89 -20.92 28.37 7.40
N ARG A 90 -20.73 29.67 7.63
CA ARG A 90 -21.82 30.65 7.79
C ARG A 90 -21.71 31.64 6.66
N ALA A 91 -22.48 31.40 5.62
CA ALA A 91 -22.51 32.26 4.43
C ALA A 91 -23.92 32.83 4.24
N SER A 92 -23.98 34.12 3.92
CA SER A 92 -25.26 34.79 3.65
C SER A 92 -25.67 34.61 2.18
N THR A 93 -24.71 34.27 1.32
CA THR A 93 -24.88 33.99 -0.10
C THR A 93 -24.15 32.71 -0.52
N PRO A 94 -24.59 32.04 -1.61
CA PRO A 94 -23.89 30.87 -2.16
C PRO A 94 -22.45 31.17 -2.55
N GLU A 95 -22.16 32.36 -3.08
CA GLU A 95 -20.82 32.77 -3.50
C GLU A 95 -19.85 32.90 -2.31
N GLU A 96 -20.31 33.48 -1.20
CA GLU A 96 -19.54 33.56 0.05
C GLU A 96 -19.26 32.17 0.63
N ALA A 97 -20.22 31.24 0.52
CA ALA A 97 -20.05 29.86 0.97
C ALA A 97 -18.94 29.15 0.19
N VAL A 98 -18.96 29.31 -1.14
CA VAL A 98 -17.95 28.71 -2.04
C VAL A 98 -16.56 29.29 -1.78
N GLU A 99 -16.45 30.61 -1.59
CA GLU A 99 -15.17 31.24 -1.25
C GLU A 99 -14.61 30.75 0.10
N GLN A 100 -15.46 30.62 1.13
CA GLN A 100 -15.05 30.06 2.42
C GLN A 100 -14.59 28.60 2.29
N ILE A 101 -15.32 27.77 1.54
CA ILE A 101 -14.94 26.37 1.28
C ILE A 101 -13.62 26.30 0.53
N ILE A 102 -13.43 27.10 -0.53
CA ILE A 102 -12.17 27.15 -1.29
C ILE A 102 -11.00 27.61 -0.41
N GLY A 103 -11.23 28.60 0.47
CA GLY A 103 -10.24 29.07 1.42
C GLY A 103 -9.76 27.95 2.34
N VAL A 104 -10.69 27.24 2.98
CA VAL A 104 -10.38 26.09 3.85
C VAL A 104 -9.66 24.99 3.07
N LEU A 105 -10.15 24.64 1.87
CA LEU A 105 -9.53 23.59 1.04
C LEU A 105 -8.09 23.92 0.64
N ARG A 106 -7.78 25.20 0.35
CA ARG A 106 -6.41 25.64 0.03
C ARG A 106 -5.49 25.54 1.24
N GLU A 107 -5.98 25.91 2.42
CA GLU A 107 -5.22 25.81 3.67
C GLU A 107 -5.02 24.35 4.09
N SER A 108 -5.96 23.47 3.76
CA SER A 108 -5.89 22.02 4.01
C SER A 108 -5.42 21.21 2.80
N ALA A 109 -4.71 21.82 1.84
CA ALA A 109 -4.19 21.11 0.68
C ALA A 109 -3.21 20.02 1.10
N ASP A 110 -3.33 18.83 0.51
CA ASP A 110 -2.45 17.71 0.82
C ASP A 110 -0.98 18.10 0.53
N PRO A 111 -0.04 17.78 1.43
CA PRO A 111 1.37 18.01 1.19
C PRO A 111 1.84 17.24 -0.05
N ASP A 112 2.83 17.78 -0.78
CA ASP A 112 3.52 16.99 -1.79
C ASP A 112 4.38 15.94 -1.09
N LEU A 113 4.00 14.67 -1.26
CA LEU A 113 4.65 13.51 -0.65
C LEU A 113 5.50 12.72 -1.64
N SER A 114 5.75 13.22 -2.85
CA SER A 114 6.43 12.48 -3.91
C SER A 114 7.77 11.89 -3.46
N ASP A 115 8.63 12.69 -2.83
CA ASP A 115 9.93 12.25 -2.31
C ASP A 115 9.79 11.21 -1.20
N LEU A 116 8.84 11.41 -0.29
CA LEU A 116 8.60 10.47 0.81
C LEU A 116 8.06 9.13 0.30
N LEU A 117 7.12 9.16 -0.64
CA LEU A 117 6.58 7.98 -1.30
C LEU A 117 7.67 7.22 -2.06
N GLU A 118 8.59 7.93 -2.71
CA GLU A 118 9.74 7.31 -3.35
C GLU A 118 10.69 6.66 -2.33
N MET A 119 10.94 7.31 -1.20
CA MET A 119 11.76 6.73 -0.13
C MET A 119 11.12 5.48 0.47
N VAL A 120 9.79 5.47 0.67
CA VAL A 120 9.03 4.28 1.11
C VAL A 120 9.08 3.19 0.04
N ALA A 121 8.87 3.53 -1.23
CA ALA A 121 8.93 2.61 -2.37
C ALA A 121 10.30 1.91 -2.50
N ARG A 122 11.36 2.55 -2.03
CA ARG A 122 12.74 2.02 -2.02
C ARG A 122 13.12 1.37 -0.67
N ALA A 123 12.16 1.18 0.24
CA ALA A 123 12.39 0.67 1.60
C ALA A 123 13.53 1.40 2.35
N ARG A 124 13.66 2.72 2.13
CA ARG A 124 14.60 3.58 2.85
C ARG A 124 14.02 4.16 4.13
N VAL A 125 12.70 4.32 4.16
CA VAL A 125 11.95 4.73 5.36
C VAL A 125 10.67 3.91 5.49
N PRO A 126 10.18 3.67 6.72
CA PRO A 126 8.93 2.96 6.98
C PRO A 126 7.72 3.59 6.30
N ALA A 127 6.77 2.77 5.86
CA ALA A 127 5.46 3.22 5.36
C ALA A 127 4.71 4.03 6.42
N GLY A 128 4.91 3.71 7.71
CA GLY A 128 4.35 4.46 8.83
C GLY A 128 4.79 5.92 8.93
N MET A 129 5.81 6.35 8.18
CA MET A 129 6.17 7.77 8.07
C MET A 129 5.11 8.61 7.35
N LEU A 130 4.23 7.99 6.55
CA LEU A 130 3.13 8.68 5.87
C LEU A 130 2.01 9.08 6.82
N ALA A 131 1.90 8.45 7.99
CA ALA A 131 0.81 8.68 8.94
C ALA A 131 0.76 10.14 9.43
N LEU A 132 1.92 10.71 9.74
CA LEU A 132 2.03 12.07 10.27
C LEU A 132 1.61 13.15 9.27
N PRO A 133 2.20 13.26 8.05
CA PRO A 133 1.80 14.29 7.10
C PRO A 133 0.38 14.12 6.56
N LEU A 134 -0.16 12.89 6.55
CA LEU A 134 -1.54 12.63 6.15
C LEU A 134 -2.54 12.88 7.29
N ALA A 135 -2.08 13.13 8.52
CA ALA A 135 -2.91 13.17 9.72
C ALA A 135 -3.80 11.92 9.87
N LYS A 136 -3.24 10.76 9.55
CA LYS A 136 -3.89 9.45 9.58
C LYS A 136 -3.23 8.52 10.57
N THR A 137 -3.98 7.53 11.04
CA THR A 137 -3.40 6.41 11.79
C THR A 137 -2.48 5.57 10.89
N TYR A 138 -1.55 4.83 11.49
CA TYR A 138 -0.71 3.91 10.71
C TYR A 138 -1.56 2.82 10.05
N THR A 139 -2.58 2.33 10.76
CA THR A 139 -3.56 1.39 10.23
C THR A 139 -4.28 1.96 9.00
N GLU A 140 -4.76 3.22 9.03
CA GLU A 140 -5.36 3.88 7.86
C GLU A 140 -4.40 3.95 6.67
N VAL A 141 -3.14 4.31 6.90
CA VAL A 141 -2.10 4.33 5.85
C VAL A 141 -1.99 2.96 5.16
N LEU A 142 -2.03 1.87 5.93
CA LEU A 142 -1.94 0.51 5.44
C LEU A 142 -3.20 0.09 4.67
N VAL A 143 -4.39 0.22 5.26
CA VAL A 143 -5.65 -0.28 4.64
C VAL A 143 -6.04 0.50 3.38
N HIS A 144 -5.70 1.80 3.32
CA HIS A 144 -5.88 2.63 2.13
C HIS A 144 -4.75 2.48 1.10
N ARG A 145 -3.69 1.71 1.43
CA ARG A 145 -2.49 1.58 0.59
C ARG A 145 -1.92 2.94 0.21
N ALA A 146 -1.78 3.86 1.17
CA ALA A 146 -1.34 5.23 0.89
C ALA A 146 0.07 5.30 0.29
N ALA A 147 0.93 4.32 0.61
CA ALA A 147 2.26 4.16 -0.01
C ALA A 147 2.22 3.56 -1.43
N GLY A 148 1.07 3.07 -1.88
CA GLY A 148 0.89 2.31 -3.12
C GLY A 148 1.41 0.86 -3.05
N GLN A 149 2.42 0.58 -2.23
CA GLN A 149 3.02 -0.74 -2.08
C GLN A 149 3.64 -0.93 -0.68
N LEU A 150 3.80 -2.18 -0.27
CA LEU A 150 4.56 -2.57 0.92
C LEU A 150 5.76 -3.43 0.50
N VAL A 151 6.98 -2.95 0.72
CA VAL A 151 8.20 -3.72 0.37
C VAL A 151 8.50 -4.70 1.49
N SER A 152 8.35 -6.01 1.24
CA SER A 152 8.47 -7.03 2.30
C SER A 152 9.79 -7.79 2.27
N ILE A 153 10.32 -8.25 1.13
CA ILE A 153 11.54 -9.09 1.14
C ILE A 153 12.77 -8.26 0.72
N PRO A 154 13.91 -8.37 1.44
CA PRO A 154 15.14 -7.75 1.00
C PRO A 154 15.68 -8.42 -0.26
N LEU A 155 16.32 -7.62 -1.11
CA LEU A 155 17.05 -8.11 -2.28
C LEU A 155 18.48 -8.57 -1.96
N ASP A 156 19.00 -8.16 -0.79
CA ASP A 156 20.32 -8.58 -0.32
C ASP A 156 20.17 -9.94 0.37
N ASP A 157 20.84 -10.96 -0.18
CA ASP A 157 20.82 -12.33 0.33
C ASP A 157 21.21 -12.39 1.82
N ASN A 158 22.15 -11.56 2.28
CA ASN A 158 22.54 -11.54 3.70
C ASN A 158 21.40 -11.01 4.58
N GLU A 159 20.67 -9.98 4.12
CA GLU A 159 19.51 -9.48 4.86
C GLU A 159 18.36 -10.49 4.87
N SER A 160 18.21 -11.28 3.80
CA SER A 160 17.23 -12.36 3.69
C SER A 160 17.58 -13.52 4.62
N GLU A 161 18.84 -13.95 4.66
CA GLU A 161 19.34 -14.97 5.58
C GLU A 161 19.13 -14.57 7.04
N LEU A 162 19.29 -13.28 7.39
CA LEU A 162 18.99 -12.78 8.73
C LEU A 162 17.50 -12.92 9.09
N ASP A 163 16.59 -12.70 8.14
CA ASP A 163 15.15 -12.90 8.38
C ASP A 163 14.82 -14.37 8.63
N VAL A 164 15.32 -15.26 7.77
CA VAL A 164 15.11 -16.70 7.90
C VAL A 164 15.72 -17.23 9.20
N ALA A 165 16.92 -16.77 9.56
CA ALA A 165 17.56 -17.15 10.83
C ALA A 165 16.75 -16.70 12.05
N ALA A 166 16.26 -15.46 12.05
CA ALA A 166 15.45 -14.94 13.15
C ALA A 166 14.09 -15.65 13.25
N ALA A 167 13.43 -15.95 12.13
CA ALA A 167 12.20 -16.74 12.12
C ALA A 167 12.44 -18.13 12.74
N ARG A 168 13.51 -18.82 12.33
CA ARG A 168 13.88 -20.15 12.85
C ARG A 168 14.21 -20.14 14.34
N GLU A 169 14.99 -19.15 14.79
CA GLU A 169 15.36 -19.01 16.20
C GLU A 169 14.14 -18.82 17.11
N PHE A 170 13.13 -18.09 16.65
CA PHE A 170 11.96 -17.71 17.45
C PHE A 170 10.71 -18.57 17.20
N LEU A 171 10.82 -19.66 16.43
CA LEU A 171 9.75 -20.66 16.35
C LEU A 171 9.38 -21.19 17.75
N GLY A 172 8.07 -21.38 17.99
CA GLY A 172 7.52 -21.78 19.28
C GLY A 172 7.70 -20.77 20.41
N SER A 173 8.31 -19.60 20.14
CA SER A 173 8.59 -18.56 21.13
C SER A 173 7.58 -17.42 21.06
N ARG A 174 7.71 -16.49 22.01
CA ARG A 174 6.93 -15.24 21.99
C ARG A 174 7.55 -14.28 20.99
N VAL A 175 6.74 -13.54 20.26
CA VAL A 175 7.19 -12.55 19.25
C VAL A 175 6.35 -11.28 19.36
N VAL A 176 6.93 -10.13 19.03
CA VAL A 176 6.16 -8.89 18.85
C VAL A 176 5.71 -8.81 17.40
N VAL A 177 4.43 -8.51 17.17
CA VAL A 177 3.87 -8.39 15.82
C VAL A 177 3.56 -6.93 15.49
N ASP A 178 4.04 -6.48 14.33
CA ASP A 178 3.73 -5.17 13.75
C ASP A 178 2.41 -5.18 12.96
N LEU A 179 1.79 -4.00 12.79
CA LEU A 179 0.54 -3.85 12.04
C LEU A 179 0.64 -4.27 10.57
N THR A 180 1.82 -4.16 9.94
CA THR A 180 2.04 -4.66 8.58
C THR A 180 1.90 -6.17 8.48
N SER A 181 2.41 -6.90 9.47
CA SER A 181 2.25 -8.36 9.50
C SER A 181 0.83 -8.77 9.83
N LEU A 182 0.08 -8.00 10.62
CA LEU A 182 -1.35 -8.24 10.79
C LEU A 182 -2.14 -8.03 9.48
N LEU A 183 -1.79 -7.02 8.69
CA LEU A 183 -2.39 -6.81 7.36
C LEU A 183 -2.08 -8.02 6.44
N VAL A 184 -0.82 -8.45 6.37
CA VAL A 184 -0.42 -9.57 5.51
C VAL A 184 -1.06 -10.88 5.96
N LEU A 185 -0.97 -11.20 7.26
CA LEU A 185 -1.54 -12.42 7.81
C LEU A 185 -3.02 -12.54 7.52
N GLY A 186 -3.78 -11.45 7.68
CA GLY A 186 -5.23 -11.51 7.52
C GLY A 186 -5.71 -11.72 6.08
N THR A 187 -4.81 -11.75 5.09
CA THR A 187 -5.15 -12.10 3.70
C THR A 187 -4.77 -13.53 3.33
N LEU A 188 -4.17 -14.28 4.26
CA LEU A 188 -3.74 -15.66 4.05
C LEU A 188 -4.83 -16.65 4.45
N ASP A 189 -4.99 -17.70 3.66
CA ASP A 189 -5.98 -18.75 3.91
C ASP A 189 -5.63 -19.58 5.17
N ASP A 190 -4.35 -19.83 5.44
CA ASP A 190 -3.86 -20.53 6.65
C ASP A 190 -3.25 -19.59 7.70
N THR A 191 -3.97 -18.51 8.02
CA THR A 191 -3.52 -17.57 9.08
C THR A 191 -3.27 -18.30 10.41
N ASP A 192 -4.15 -19.22 10.78
CA ASP A 192 -4.11 -19.89 12.09
C ASP A 192 -2.97 -20.89 12.21
N GLY A 193 -2.63 -21.62 11.14
CA GLY A 193 -1.47 -22.50 11.11
C GLY A 193 -0.17 -21.73 11.29
N ILE A 194 0.00 -20.63 10.55
CA ILE A 194 1.21 -19.80 10.66
C ILE A 194 1.30 -19.16 12.05
N LEU A 195 0.20 -18.56 12.56
CA LEU A 195 0.20 -17.98 13.91
C LEU A 195 0.45 -19.03 15.01
N GLY A 196 -0.08 -20.24 14.83
CA GLY A 196 0.07 -21.35 15.77
C GLY A 196 1.51 -21.87 15.90
N SER A 197 2.39 -21.54 14.95
CA SER A 197 3.81 -21.86 15.04
C SER A 197 4.59 -21.01 16.04
N PHE A 198 3.98 -19.93 16.55
CA PHE A 198 4.56 -19.05 17.57
C PHE A 198 3.81 -19.19 18.90
N GLY A 199 4.54 -19.18 20.01
CA GLY A 199 3.98 -19.47 21.34
C GLY A 199 3.08 -18.36 21.88
N GLN A 200 3.35 -17.10 21.55
CA GLN A 200 2.49 -15.96 21.91
C GLN A 200 2.80 -14.75 21.04
N LEU A 201 1.74 -14.08 20.57
CA LEU A 201 1.86 -12.77 19.93
C LEU A 201 1.78 -11.66 20.99
N LEU A 202 2.73 -10.73 20.93
CA LEU A 202 2.75 -9.51 21.73
C LEU A 202 2.47 -8.31 20.81
N THR A 203 1.73 -7.33 21.31
CA THR A 203 1.53 -6.04 20.63
C THR A 203 1.61 -4.88 21.62
N THR A 204 1.70 -3.66 21.11
CA THR A 204 1.82 -2.45 21.92
C THR A 204 0.46 -1.82 22.19
N ARG A 205 0.40 -0.98 23.23
CA ARG A 205 -0.79 -0.14 23.46
C ARG A 205 -0.98 0.85 22.32
N GLU A 206 0.10 1.41 21.80
CA GLU A 206 0.13 2.34 20.68
C GLU A 206 -0.47 1.72 19.43
N ALA A 207 -0.14 0.46 19.11
CA ALA A 207 -0.74 -0.28 18.01
C ALA A 207 -2.23 -0.57 18.22
N GLN A 208 -2.62 -0.98 19.44
CA GLN A 208 -4.03 -1.19 19.75
C GLN A 208 -4.86 0.10 19.63
N ASP A 209 -4.37 1.21 20.19
CA ASP A 209 -5.04 2.50 20.13
C ASP A 209 -5.08 3.06 18.70
N ASP A 210 -4.05 2.81 17.89
CA ASP A 210 -4.03 3.16 16.48
C ASP A 210 -5.10 2.41 15.67
N VAL A 211 -5.19 1.09 15.84
CA VAL A 211 -6.22 0.26 15.20
C VAL A 211 -7.62 0.69 15.60
N LEU A 212 -7.88 0.94 16.90
CA LEU A 212 -9.18 1.39 17.37
C LEU A 212 -9.57 2.76 16.79
N ARG A 213 -8.63 3.69 16.68
CA ARG A 213 -8.86 4.99 16.01
C ARG A 213 -9.16 4.81 14.53
N ALA A 214 -8.48 3.88 13.86
CA ALA A 214 -8.74 3.58 12.45
C ALA A 214 -10.12 2.98 12.22
N VAL A 215 -10.56 2.03 13.07
CA VAL A 215 -11.93 1.47 13.02
C VAL A 215 -12.97 2.58 13.08
N VAL A 216 -12.83 3.49 14.05
CA VAL A 216 -13.71 4.64 14.21
C VAL A 216 -13.70 5.57 12.99
N SER A 217 -12.50 5.87 12.47
CA SER A 217 -12.34 6.74 11.30
C SER A 217 -12.99 6.10 10.06
N VAL A 218 -12.73 4.83 9.80
CA VAL A 218 -13.28 4.11 8.65
C VAL A 218 -14.79 3.97 8.74
N GLN A 219 -15.36 3.68 9.91
CA GLN A 219 -16.82 3.66 10.10
C GLN A 219 -17.48 5.01 9.79
N SER A 220 -16.79 6.12 10.03
CA SER A 220 -17.31 7.44 9.69
C SER A 220 -17.37 7.71 8.17
N LEU A 221 -16.65 6.94 7.35
CA LEU A 221 -16.68 7.06 5.90
C LEU A 221 -18.03 6.62 5.29
N ALA A 222 -18.78 5.72 5.94
CA ALA A 222 -20.15 5.37 5.51
C ALA A 222 -21.08 6.60 5.47
N ALA A 223 -20.79 7.63 6.27
CA ALA A 223 -21.55 8.86 6.31
C ALA A 223 -21.21 9.84 5.17
N SER A 224 -20.22 9.53 4.32
CA SER A 224 -19.67 10.46 3.33
C SER A 224 -19.49 9.80 1.96
N PRO A 225 -20.20 10.26 0.91
CA PRO A 225 -20.05 9.72 -0.45
C PRO A 225 -18.71 10.08 -1.11
N GLY A 226 -17.89 10.94 -0.50
CA GLY A 226 -16.64 11.40 -1.08
C GLY A 226 -15.92 12.49 -0.30
N SER A 227 -14.65 12.72 -0.63
CA SER A 227 -13.82 13.79 -0.10
C SER A 227 -13.63 14.90 -1.12
N ILE A 228 -13.71 16.16 -0.70
CA ILE A 228 -13.30 17.31 -1.51
C ILE A 228 -11.92 17.75 -1.02
N GLY A 229 -10.97 17.94 -1.93
CA GLY A 229 -9.63 18.41 -1.64
C GLY A 229 -9.18 19.53 -2.57
N TRP A 230 -8.00 20.09 -2.32
CA TRP A 230 -7.38 21.08 -3.21
C TRP A 230 -6.23 20.46 -3.99
N ASN A 231 -6.22 20.64 -5.31
CA ASN A 231 -5.13 20.17 -6.15
C ASN A 231 -4.15 21.33 -6.40
N THR A 232 -2.98 21.26 -5.76
CA THR A 232 -1.93 22.30 -5.84
C THR A 232 -1.38 22.46 -7.26
N LYS A 233 -1.25 21.37 -8.02
CA LYS A 233 -0.72 21.40 -9.41
C LYS A 233 -1.66 22.10 -10.40
N SER A 234 -2.96 21.89 -10.27
CA SER A 234 -3.97 22.46 -11.17
C SER A 234 -4.69 23.69 -10.61
N GLY A 235 -4.41 24.07 -9.35
CA GLY A 235 -4.97 25.26 -8.71
C GLY A 235 -6.50 25.24 -8.56
N ARG A 236 -7.11 24.05 -8.48
CA ARG A 236 -8.57 23.86 -8.41
C ARG A 236 -8.96 22.82 -7.36
N PRO A 237 -10.19 22.91 -6.79
CA PRO A 237 -10.75 21.81 -6.01
C PRO A 237 -10.84 20.54 -6.85
N TRP A 238 -10.69 19.40 -6.20
CA TRP A 238 -10.96 18.09 -6.78
C TRP A 238 -11.90 17.33 -5.84
N ILE A 239 -12.76 16.49 -6.42
CA ILE A 239 -13.70 15.66 -5.68
C ILE A 239 -13.27 14.21 -5.91
N ARG A 240 -13.07 13.47 -4.80
CA ARG A 240 -12.96 12.02 -4.80
C ARG A 240 -14.28 11.46 -4.36
N GLU A 241 -14.97 10.74 -5.22
CA GLU A 241 -16.04 9.87 -4.77
C GLU A 241 -15.43 8.54 -4.33
N HIS A 242 -15.87 8.04 -3.19
CA HIS A 242 -15.48 6.70 -2.74
C HIS A 242 -16.47 5.71 -3.34
N THR A 243 -15.99 4.81 -4.19
CA THR A 243 -16.83 3.71 -4.67
C THR A 243 -17.19 2.79 -3.50
N GLU A 244 -18.37 2.18 -3.52
CA GLU A 244 -18.80 1.23 -2.48
C GLU A 244 -17.78 0.10 -2.28
N ALA A 245 -17.23 -0.43 -3.37
CA ALA A 245 -16.20 -1.46 -3.34
C ALA A 245 -14.94 -1.00 -2.59
N GLN A 246 -14.52 0.26 -2.73
CA GLN A 246 -13.37 0.81 -2.00
C GLN A 246 -13.66 0.97 -0.50
N TYR A 247 -14.86 1.43 -0.14
CA TYR A 247 -15.27 1.52 1.27
C TYR A 247 -15.30 0.14 1.92
N ARG A 248 -15.98 -0.81 1.28
CA ARG A 248 -16.08 -2.19 1.75
C ARG A 248 -14.71 -2.82 1.97
N LEU A 249 -13.80 -2.65 1.01
CA LEU A 249 -12.44 -3.17 1.09
C LEU A 249 -11.66 -2.59 2.28
N VAL A 250 -11.70 -1.26 2.47
CA VAL A 250 -11.01 -0.60 3.59
C VAL A 250 -11.59 -1.05 4.94
N ARG A 251 -12.92 -1.19 5.02
CA ARG A 251 -13.62 -1.67 6.22
C ARG A 251 -13.25 -3.12 6.55
N GLU A 252 -13.30 -4.02 5.57
CA GLU A 252 -12.93 -5.43 5.74
C GLU A 252 -11.48 -5.57 6.21
N ARG A 253 -10.54 -4.84 5.61
CA ARG A 253 -9.14 -4.82 6.06
C ARG A 253 -8.97 -4.30 7.48
N THR A 254 -9.69 -3.25 7.82
CA THR A 254 -9.60 -2.65 9.16
C THR A 254 -10.13 -3.62 10.22
N ALA A 255 -11.27 -4.27 9.95
CA ALA A 255 -11.84 -5.29 10.83
C ALA A 255 -10.95 -6.53 10.95
N MET A 256 -10.31 -6.94 9.86
CA MET A 256 -9.33 -8.03 9.83
C MET A 256 -8.12 -7.74 10.74
N ILE A 257 -7.49 -6.56 10.58
CA ILE A 257 -6.37 -6.14 11.45
C ILE A 257 -6.83 -6.06 12.91
N GLU A 258 -8.02 -5.50 13.18
CA GLU A 258 -8.58 -5.43 14.52
C GLU A 258 -8.75 -6.82 15.17
N ASN A 259 -9.33 -7.77 14.43
CA ASN A 259 -9.53 -9.14 14.91
C ASN A 259 -8.21 -9.83 15.23
N LEU A 260 -7.19 -9.65 14.40
CA LEU A 260 -5.87 -10.21 14.65
C LEU A 260 -5.14 -9.51 15.81
N ALA A 261 -5.24 -8.18 15.90
CA ALA A 261 -4.66 -7.42 17.01
C ALA A 261 -5.26 -7.83 18.36
N ARG A 262 -6.55 -8.18 18.42
CA ARG A 262 -7.22 -8.68 19.64
C ARG A 262 -6.70 -10.04 20.11
N ARG A 263 -6.09 -10.84 19.23
CA ARG A 263 -5.44 -12.12 19.60
C ARG A 263 -4.08 -11.91 20.24
N ALA A 264 -3.45 -10.76 20.02
CA ALA A 264 -2.17 -10.43 20.60
C ALA A 264 -2.32 -9.94 22.05
N THR A 265 -1.33 -10.27 22.86
CA THR A 265 -1.25 -9.81 24.24
C THR A 265 -0.64 -8.43 24.30
N VAL A 266 -1.41 -7.44 24.78
CA VAL A 266 -0.97 -6.05 24.85
C VAL A 266 0.06 -5.85 25.96
N ARG A 267 1.13 -5.12 25.64
CA ARG A 267 2.17 -4.67 26.55
C ARG A 267 2.39 -3.18 26.42
N THR A 268 2.87 -2.57 27.50
CA THR A 268 3.25 -1.16 27.52
C THR A 268 4.76 -1.08 27.66
N GLN A 269 5.38 -0.40 26.71
CA GLN A 269 6.80 -0.12 26.70
C GLN A 269 7.12 0.99 27.74
N ARG A 270 8.29 0.89 28.38
CA ARG A 270 8.64 1.77 29.52
C ARG A 270 9.76 2.77 29.24
N ALA A 271 10.58 2.54 28.20
CA ALA A 271 11.71 3.41 27.88
C ALA A 271 12.02 3.39 26.38
N PRO A 272 12.34 4.54 25.77
CA PRO A 272 12.73 4.56 24.38
C PRO A 272 14.07 3.84 24.16
N VAL A 273 14.23 3.20 23.01
CA VAL A 273 15.50 2.58 22.61
C VAL A 273 16.29 3.42 21.61
N PHE A 274 15.61 4.34 20.93
CA PHE A 274 16.23 5.28 20.01
C PHE A 274 16.65 6.59 20.72
N PRO A 275 17.69 7.27 20.21
CA PRO A 275 18.02 8.62 20.63
C PRO A 275 16.84 9.59 20.46
N ARG A 276 16.80 10.63 21.28
CA ARG A 276 15.70 11.61 21.29
C ARG A 276 15.52 12.30 19.94
N GLU A 277 16.63 12.51 19.21
CA GLU A 277 16.66 13.13 17.89
C GLU A 277 15.94 12.28 16.85
N VAL A 278 16.11 10.96 16.92
CA VAL A 278 15.42 10.00 16.02
C VAL A 278 13.95 9.87 16.41
N ASN A 279 13.65 9.87 17.71
CA ASN A 279 12.28 9.75 18.20
C ASN A 279 11.45 11.04 18.05
N ALA A 280 12.05 12.19 17.76
CA ALA A 280 11.33 13.46 17.63
C ALA A 280 10.28 13.39 16.50
N GLY A 281 9.00 13.49 16.86
CA GLY A 281 7.87 13.44 15.90
C GLY A 281 7.32 12.03 15.62
N ILE A 282 8.03 10.97 16.01
CA ILE A 282 7.60 9.58 15.83
C ILE A 282 7.51 8.78 17.13
N ALA A 283 7.82 9.39 18.28
CA ALA A 283 7.96 8.76 19.60
C ALA A 283 6.74 7.99 20.15
N HIS A 284 5.63 7.94 19.42
CA HIS A 284 4.42 7.19 19.76
C HIS A 284 3.79 6.51 18.54
N SER A 285 4.53 6.39 17.44
CA SER A 285 4.03 5.65 16.29
C SER A 285 4.00 4.16 16.65
N PRO A 286 2.97 3.42 16.20
CA PRO A 286 2.86 1.99 16.50
C PRO A 286 4.08 1.17 16.08
N TRP A 287 4.66 1.50 14.93
CA TRP A 287 5.81 0.79 14.37
C TRP A 287 7.10 1.05 15.17
N VAL A 288 7.31 2.25 15.73
CA VAL A 288 8.43 2.51 16.66
C VAL A 288 8.20 1.76 17.97
N ALA A 289 6.99 1.86 18.52
CA ALA A 289 6.65 1.17 19.77
C ALA A 289 6.84 -0.35 19.65
N ALA A 290 6.54 -0.94 18.50
CA ALA A 290 6.73 -2.38 18.25
C ALA A 290 8.22 -2.77 18.32
N ILE A 291 9.11 -1.98 17.72
CA ILE A 291 10.57 -2.17 17.83
C ILE A 291 11.01 -2.05 19.30
N GLU A 292 10.55 -1.01 19.98
CA GLU A 292 10.94 -0.75 21.36
C GLU A 292 10.46 -1.86 22.29
N LEU A 293 9.24 -2.37 22.10
CA LEU A 293 8.72 -3.51 22.84
C LEU A 293 9.55 -4.78 22.59
N ALA A 294 9.88 -5.08 21.33
CA ALA A 294 10.69 -6.25 20.97
C ALA A 294 12.08 -6.20 21.63
N ALA A 295 12.70 -5.02 21.64
CA ALA A 295 13.97 -4.79 22.34
C ALA A 295 13.86 -5.03 23.86
N HIS A 296 12.79 -4.55 24.51
CA HIS A 296 12.58 -4.74 25.95
C HIS A 296 12.29 -6.18 26.33
N GLU A 297 11.46 -6.86 25.56
CA GLU A 297 11.07 -8.26 25.79
C GLU A 297 12.17 -9.23 25.34
N LYS A 298 13.17 -8.76 24.59
CA LYS A 298 14.26 -9.55 23.98
C LYS A 298 13.71 -10.67 23.11
N VAL A 299 12.75 -10.32 22.27
CA VAL A 299 12.13 -11.23 21.31
C VAL A 299 12.23 -10.66 19.91
N ALA A 300 12.00 -11.51 18.91
CA ALA A 300 11.94 -11.04 17.53
C ALA A 300 10.72 -10.15 17.27
N LEU A 301 10.89 -9.22 16.33
CA LEU A 301 9.82 -8.44 15.72
C LEU A 301 9.42 -9.10 14.38
N TRP A 302 8.17 -9.56 14.32
CA TRP A 302 7.51 -9.98 13.08
C TRP A 302 6.93 -8.75 12.37
N CYS A 303 7.49 -8.39 11.22
CA CYS A 303 7.11 -7.21 10.47
C CYS A 303 7.32 -7.39 8.95
N ASP A 304 6.33 -6.99 8.14
CA ASP A 304 6.37 -7.07 6.68
C ASP A 304 6.78 -5.75 6.00
N ASP A 305 7.14 -4.72 6.77
CA ASP A 305 7.83 -3.52 6.27
C ASP A 305 9.35 -3.69 6.43
N LEU A 306 10.04 -3.86 5.30
CA LEU A 306 11.49 -4.02 5.27
C LEU A 306 12.25 -2.85 5.92
N ALA A 307 11.77 -1.62 5.78
CA ALA A 307 12.44 -0.46 6.36
C ALA A 307 12.30 -0.43 7.89
N VAL A 308 11.15 -0.86 8.44
CA VAL A 308 10.97 -1.05 9.88
C VAL A 308 11.93 -2.12 10.40
N ARG A 309 12.06 -3.25 9.68
CA ARG A 309 12.98 -4.32 10.06
C ARG A 309 14.44 -3.88 10.06
N ARG A 310 14.87 -3.11 9.05
CA ARG A 310 16.22 -2.51 9.01
C ARG A 310 16.48 -1.58 10.20
N LEU A 311 15.49 -0.75 10.55
CA LEU A 311 15.60 0.12 11.72
C LEU A 311 15.68 -0.69 13.02
N ALA A 312 14.88 -1.74 13.17
CA ALA A 312 14.90 -2.62 14.34
C ALA A 312 16.27 -3.31 14.52
N ARG A 313 16.88 -3.79 13.44
CA ARG A 313 18.22 -4.37 13.47
C ARG A 313 19.29 -3.36 13.92
N SER A 314 19.12 -2.07 13.62
CA SER A 314 20.06 -1.03 14.08
C SER A 314 20.13 -0.90 15.62
N VAL A 315 19.11 -1.40 16.33
CA VAL A 315 19.05 -1.48 17.80
C VAL A 315 19.11 -2.93 18.31
N ASN A 316 19.65 -3.84 17.51
CA ASN A 316 19.86 -5.27 17.81
C ASN A 316 18.58 -6.06 18.11
N VAL A 317 17.45 -5.69 17.49
CA VAL A 317 16.22 -6.50 17.53
C VAL A 317 16.24 -7.49 16.37
N PRO A 318 16.15 -8.82 16.63
CA PRO A 318 15.95 -9.81 15.57
C PRO A 318 14.62 -9.56 14.87
N THR A 319 14.57 -9.68 13.54
CA THR A 319 13.37 -9.40 12.77
C THR A 319 13.16 -10.43 11.68
N PHE A 320 11.90 -10.67 11.32
CA PHE A 320 11.55 -11.53 10.19
C PHE A 320 10.21 -11.09 9.57
N SER A 321 10.01 -11.42 8.29
CA SER A 321 8.77 -11.20 7.54
C SER A 321 7.87 -12.44 7.56
N THR A 322 6.63 -12.29 7.10
CA THR A 322 5.72 -13.44 6.95
C THR A 322 6.26 -14.47 5.96
N MET A 323 6.90 -14.03 4.87
CA MET A 323 7.54 -14.95 3.91
C MET A 323 8.70 -15.73 4.52
N ALA A 324 9.52 -15.12 5.36
CA ALA A 324 10.60 -15.82 6.06
C ALA A 324 10.05 -16.86 7.05
N ALA A 325 8.96 -16.54 7.76
CA ALA A 325 8.28 -17.51 8.62
C ALA A 325 7.75 -18.71 7.81
N VAL A 326 7.09 -18.46 6.67
CA VAL A 326 6.57 -19.51 5.79
C VAL A 326 7.70 -20.37 5.21
N GLU A 327 8.83 -19.76 4.84
CA GLU A 327 10.02 -20.49 4.38
C GLU A 327 10.54 -21.44 5.46
N VAL A 328 10.73 -20.97 6.68
CA VAL A 328 11.18 -21.83 7.80
C VAL A 328 10.17 -22.94 8.09
N LEU A 329 8.86 -22.65 8.10
CA LEU A 329 7.84 -23.68 8.33
C LEU A 329 7.84 -24.75 7.23
N THR A 330 8.09 -24.33 5.99
CA THR A 330 8.25 -25.24 4.85
C THR A 330 9.48 -26.13 5.07
N GLU A 331 10.62 -25.55 5.45
CA GLU A 331 11.85 -26.29 5.72
C GLU A 331 11.71 -27.27 6.89
N GLU A 332 11.08 -26.88 7.99
CA GLU A 332 10.86 -27.77 9.15
C GLU A 332 9.91 -28.94 8.83
N ALA A 333 8.98 -28.74 7.88
CA ALA A 333 8.11 -29.80 7.39
C ALA A 333 8.81 -30.74 6.38
N LEU A 334 9.89 -30.27 5.74
CA LEU A 334 10.71 -31.05 4.82
C LEU A 334 11.74 -31.88 5.60
N THR A 335 11.49 -33.17 5.69
CA THR A 335 12.43 -34.17 6.23
C THR A 335 12.89 -35.10 5.11
N ASP A 336 13.98 -35.83 5.32
CA ASP A 336 14.51 -36.82 4.35
C ASP A 336 13.47 -37.90 3.94
N PHE A 337 12.37 -38.03 4.68
CA PHE A 337 11.31 -39.02 4.45
C PHE A 337 9.96 -38.41 4.07
N THR A 338 9.91 -37.10 3.76
CA THR A 338 8.66 -36.43 3.37
C THR A 338 8.17 -36.99 2.03
N PRO A 339 6.94 -37.54 1.94
CA PRO A 339 6.39 -38.04 0.68
C PRO A 339 6.31 -36.94 -0.38
N ALA A 340 6.48 -37.28 -1.66
CA ALA A 340 6.45 -36.31 -2.76
C ALA A 340 5.17 -35.45 -2.80
N GLU A 341 4.01 -36.06 -2.52
CA GLU A 341 2.73 -35.34 -2.44
C GLU A 341 2.73 -34.26 -1.34
N SER A 342 3.41 -34.50 -0.22
CA SER A 342 3.56 -33.51 0.85
C SER A 342 4.52 -32.39 0.46
N VAL A 343 5.54 -32.67 -0.36
CA VAL A 343 6.43 -31.64 -0.91
C VAL A 343 5.64 -30.71 -1.85
N ASP A 344 4.83 -31.27 -2.75
CA ASP A 344 4.00 -30.49 -3.67
C ASP A 344 3.00 -29.59 -2.93
N GLN A 345 2.41 -30.08 -1.83
CA GLN A 345 1.52 -29.28 -0.97
C GLN A 345 2.24 -28.10 -0.31
N LEU A 346 3.46 -28.31 0.18
CA LEU A 346 4.27 -27.25 0.80
C LEU A 346 4.70 -26.19 -0.21
N VAL A 347 5.09 -26.60 -1.42
CA VAL A 347 5.39 -25.69 -2.53
C VAL A 347 4.15 -24.88 -2.92
N ALA A 348 2.99 -25.54 -3.03
CA ALA A 348 1.73 -24.88 -3.33
C ALA A 348 1.32 -23.87 -2.25
N MET A 349 1.51 -24.21 -0.96
CA MET A 349 1.25 -23.30 0.16
C MET A 349 2.13 -22.04 0.07
N ARG A 350 3.45 -22.19 -0.14
CA ARG A 350 4.36 -21.03 -0.30
C ARG A 350 3.97 -20.17 -1.49
N ALA A 351 3.60 -20.80 -2.61
CA ALA A 351 3.15 -20.10 -3.81
C ALA A 351 1.84 -19.33 -3.54
N ASP A 352 0.88 -19.92 -2.84
CA ASP A 352 -0.38 -19.27 -2.47
C ASP A 352 -0.14 -18.04 -1.57
N VAL A 353 0.70 -18.16 -0.54
CA VAL A 353 1.08 -17.01 0.31
C VAL A 353 1.67 -15.88 -0.53
N ALA A 354 2.60 -16.17 -1.44
CA ALA A 354 3.19 -15.17 -2.33
C ALA A 354 2.14 -14.51 -3.23
N ALA A 355 1.15 -15.27 -3.74
CA ALA A 355 0.05 -14.74 -4.55
C ALA A 355 -0.90 -13.84 -3.72
N ARG A 356 -1.21 -14.20 -2.48
CA ARG A 356 -2.02 -13.37 -1.57
C ARG A 356 -1.32 -12.06 -1.22
N MET A 357 -0.01 -12.13 -0.96
CA MET A 357 0.82 -10.94 -0.74
C MET A 357 0.87 -10.03 -1.97
N LEU A 358 1.03 -10.61 -3.16
CA LEU A 358 0.96 -9.89 -4.43
C LEU A 358 -0.39 -9.16 -4.58
N ALA A 359 -1.52 -9.85 -4.39
CA ALA A 359 -2.85 -9.25 -4.47
C ALA A 359 -3.05 -8.09 -3.46
N GLU A 360 -2.30 -8.13 -2.36
CA GLU A 360 -2.24 -7.06 -1.36
C GLU A 360 -1.24 -5.94 -1.63
N TYR A 361 -0.65 -5.90 -2.83
CA TYR A 361 0.36 -4.92 -3.23
C TYR A 361 1.61 -4.98 -2.32
N VAL A 362 1.86 -6.14 -1.73
CA VAL A 362 3.15 -6.45 -1.12
C VAL A 362 4.09 -6.84 -2.25
N VAL A 363 5.20 -6.12 -2.34
CA VAL A 363 6.13 -6.18 -3.45
C VAL A 363 7.45 -6.79 -3.04
N ASP A 364 8.22 -7.17 -4.05
CA ASP A 364 9.45 -7.95 -3.89
C ASP A 364 9.08 -9.24 -3.13
N VAL A 365 8.18 -10.04 -3.71
CA VAL A 365 7.78 -11.37 -3.23
C VAL A 365 8.05 -12.42 -4.33
N PRO A 366 8.39 -13.68 -4.00
CA PRO A 366 8.82 -14.67 -4.97
C PRO A 366 7.61 -15.26 -5.72
N VAL A 367 7.11 -14.51 -6.69
CA VAL A 367 5.99 -14.91 -7.55
C VAL A 367 6.48 -15.37 -8.92
N THR A 368 5.79 -16.34 -9.52
CA THR A 368 6.08 -16.83 -10.87
C THR A 368 5.40 -15.98 -11.96
N THR A 369 5.82 -16.15 -13.21
CA THR A 369 5.17 -15.53 -14.37
C THR A 369 3.69 -15.88 -14.49
N GLU A 370 3.32 -17.13 -14.22
CA GLU A 370 1.92 -17.56 -14.23
C GLU A 370 1.10 -16.84 -13.17
N GLN A 371 1.67 -16.61 -11.98
CA GLN A 371 0.99 -15.86 -10.92
C GLN A 371 0.83 -14.38 -11.27
N VAL A 372 1.84 -13.77 -11.91
CA VAL A 372 1.73 -12.39 -12.40
C VAL A 372 0.62 -12.27 -13.46
N ILE A 373 0.54 -13.22 -14.40
CA ILE A 373 -0.51 -13.24 -15.43
C ILE A 373 -1.90 -13.48 -14.80
N ALA A 374 -2.01 -14.42 -13.86
CA ALA A 374 -3.25 -14.69 -13.15
C ALA A 374 -3.74 -13.45 -12.36
N GLN A 375 -2.82 -12.76 -11.68
CA GLN A 375 -3.14 -11.52 -10.99
C GLN A 375 -3.50 -10.40 -11.97
N ALA A 376 -2.84 -10.31 -13.13
CA ALA A 376 -3.18 -9.34 -14.16
C ALA A 376 -4.63 -9.50 -14.63
N LEU A 377 -5.10 -10.74 -14.79
CA LEU A 377 -6.49 -11.04 -15.12
C LEU A 377 -7.45 -10.55 -14.02
N ILE A 378 -7.14 -10.82 -12.75
CA ILE A 378 -7.94 -10.32 -11.60
C ILE A 378 -7.98 -8.79 -11.56
N ASP A 379 -6.83 -8.15 -11.83
CA ASP A 379 -6.69 -6.71 -11.85
C ASP A 379 -7.37 -6.06 -13.08
N ASN A 380 -7.91 -6.86 -14.01
CA ASN A 380 -8.37 -6.42 -15.34
C ASN A 380 -7.27 -5.65 -16.09
N TRP A 381 -6.05 -6.20 -16.06
CA TRP A 381 -4.85 -5.74 -16.76
C TRP A 381 -4.43 -4.29 -16.47
N LYS A 382 -4.93 -3.71 -15.37
CA LYS A 382 -4.65 -2.32 -15.00
C LYS A 382 -3.13 -2.06 -14.97
N PRO A 383 -2.64 -1.00 -15.64
CA PRO A 383 -1.21 -0.71 -15.74
C PRO A 383 -0.56 -0.30 -14.40
N PHE A 384 -1.37 -0.03 -13.37
CA PHE A 384 -0.94 0.20 -11.99
C PHE A 384 -1.58 -0.82 -11.02
N GLY A 385 -1.99 -1.99 -11.55
CA GLY A 385 -2.39 -3.15 -10.76
C GLY A 385 -1.21 -3.80 -10.04
N ALA A 386 -1.49 -4.75 -9.16
CA ALA A 386 -0.47 -5.52 -8.43
C ALA A 386 0.49 -6.26 -9.38
N ALA A 387 -0.04 -6.81 -10.47
CA ALA A 387 0.77 -7.52 -11.46
C ALA A 387 1.77 -6.61 -12.19
N ALA A 388 1.30 -5.49 -12.75
CA ALA A 388 2.17 -4.52 -13.42
C ALA A 388 3.16 -3.87 -12.43
N LEU A 389 2.72 -3.62 -11.19
CA LEU A 389 3.57 -3.12 -10.13
C LEU A 389 4.76 -4.07 -9.90
N THR A 390 4.54 -5.38 -9.84
CA THR A 390 5.61 -6.39 -9.67
C THR A 390 6.70 -6.30 -10.73
N LEU A 391 6.33 -6.09 -12.00
CA LEU A 391 7.31 -5.91 -13.08
C LEU A 391 8.13 -4.62 -12.94
N SER A 392 7.58 -3.61 -12.25
CA SER A 392 8.27 -2.35 -11.93
C SER A 392 9.21 -2.44 -10.74
N ARG A 393 9.28 -3.61 -10.11
CA ARG A 393 10.11 -3.85 -8.94
C ARG A 393 11.43 -4.53 -9.31
N PRO A 394 12.51 -4.23 -8.57
CA PRO A 394 13.79 -4.88 -8.79
C PRO A 394 13.78 -6.39 -8.52
N GLY A 395 12.99 -6.90 -7.56
CA GLY A 395 12.99 -8.33 -7.20
C GLY A 395 12.66 -9.26 -8.37
N TRP A 396 11.69 -8.88 -9.21
CA TRP A 396 11.34 -9.63 -10.42
C TRP A 396 12.55 -9.86 -11.33
N TRP A 397 13.38 -8.83 -11.51
CA TRP A 397 14.52 -8.86 -12.43
C TRP A 397 15.75 -9.57 -11.86
N GLN A 398 15.82 -9.74 -10.54
CA GLN A 398 16.95 -10.38 -9.88
C GLN A 398 16.73 -11.87 -9.63
N TRP A 399 15.48 -12.29 -9.38
CA TRP A 399 15.19 -13.68 -9.01
C TRP A 399 14.88 -14.60 -10.19
N HIS A 400 14.48 -14.06 -11.33
CA HIS A 400 14.21 -14.85 -12.53
C HIS A 400 15.50 -15.11 -13.31
N SER A 401 15.67 -16.33 -13.81
CA SER A 401 16.86 -16.70 -14.58
C SER A 401 16.90 -16.09 -15.97
N ASP A 402 15.73 -15.87 -16.59
CA ASP A 402 15.59 -15.18 -17.88
C ASP A 402 14.38 -14.22 -17.83
N PRO A 403 14.53 -13.08 -17.13
CA PRO A 403 13.43 -12.15 -16.90
C PRO A 403 12.91 -11.51 -18.20
N VAL A 404 13.73 -11.47 -19.26
CA VAL A 404 13.30 -10.96 -20.57
C VAL A 404 12.42 -11.97 -21.27
N ALA A 405 12.79 -13.25 -21.33
CA ALA A 405 11.94 -14.28 -21.93
C ALA A 405 10.58 -14.37 -21.20
N GLU A 406 10.60 -14.31 -19.87
CA GLU A 406 9.40 -14.32 -19.04
C GLU A 406 8.52 -13.08 -19.26
N LEU A 407 9.11 -11.90 -19.40
CA LEU A 407 8.39 -10.68 -19.77
C LEU A 407 7.66 -10.82 -21.12
N LEU A 408 8.23 -11.54 -22.10
CA LEU A 408 7.57 -11.75 -23.39
C LEU A 408 6.33 -12.65 -23.27
N LEU A 409 6.29 -13.56 -22.29
CA LEU A 409 5.08 -14.32 -21.97
C LEU A 409 3.99 -13.39 -21.41
N VAL A 410 4.37 -12.48 -20.51
CA VAL A 410 3.44 -11.48 -19.98
C VAL A 410 2.92 -10.57 -21.09
N TYR A 411 3.77 -10.05 -21.98
CA TYR A 411 3.32 -9.25 -23.11
C TYR A 411 2.40 -10.01 -24.06
N THR A 412 2.63 -11.30 -24.26
CA THR A 412 1.73 -12.13 -25.06
C THR A 412 0.34 -12.16 -24.43
N ALA A 413 0.28 -12.40 -23.11
CA ALA A 413 -0.99 -12.42 -22.40
C ALA A 413 -1.69 -11.04 -22.37
N VAL A 414 -0.95 -9.95 -22.15
CA VAL A 414 -1.49 -8.57 -22.24
C VAL A 414 -2.02 -8.30 -23.64
N ARG A 415 -1.30 -8.68 -24.70
CA ARG A 415 -1.72 -8.46 -26.09
C ARG A 415 -3.02 -9.18 -26.44
N GLU A 416 -3.19 -10.40 -25.94
CA GLU A 416 -4.39 -11.21 -26.18
C GLU A 416 -5.64 -10.61 -25.53
N HIS A 417 -5.50 -9.86 -24.43
CA HIS A 417 -6.63 -9.36 -23.65
C HIS A 417 -6.82 -7.84 -23.77
N GLU A 418 -5.74 -7.06 -23.59
CA GLU A 418 -5.74 -5.60 -23.50
C GLU A 418 -4.51 -4.98 -24.23
N PRO A 419 -4.44 -5.08 -25.56
CA PRO A 419 -3.26 -4.66 -26.34
C PRO A 419 -2.92 -3.17 -26.22
N ASP A 420 -3.92 -2.32 -25.96
CA ASP A 420 -3.73 -0.87 -25.81
C ASP A 420 -2.92 -0.51 -24.54
N LEU A 421 -2.81 -1.44 -23.59
CA LEU A 421 -2.08 -1.22 -22.33
C LEU A 421 -0.59 -1.61 -22.42
N LEU A 422 -0.16 -2.26 -23.50
CA LEU A 422 1.22 -2.72 -23.69
C LEU A 422 2.29 -1.62 -23.47
N PRO A 423 2.11 -0.36 -23.91
CA PRO A 423 3.10 0.69 -23.64
C PRO A 423 3.32 0.95 -22.15
N GLN A 424 2.26 0.86 -21.32
CA GLN A 424 2.37 1.10 -19.88
C GLN A 424 2.96 -0.12 -19.16
N TRP A 425 2.60 -1.32 -19.58
CA TRP A 425 3.24 -2.57 -19.10
C TRP A 425 4.73 -2.60 -19.44
N GLN A 426 5.10 -2.09 -20.63
CA GLN A 426 6.50 -1.96 -21.01
C GLN A 426 7.24 -0.94 -20.16
N LEU A 427 6.63 0.22 -19.89
CA LEU A 427 7.22 1.20 -18.97
C LEU A 427 7.40 0.61 -17.56
N ALA A 428 6.40 -0.12 -17.05
CA ALA A 428 6.49 -0.79 -15.76
C ALA A 428 7.69 -1.75 -15.73
N ALA A 429 7.80 -2.65 -16.70
CA ALA A 429 8.93 -3.58 -16.84
C ALA A 429 10.28 -2.84 -16.90
N MET A 430 10.38 -1.77 -17.69
CA MET A 430 11.58 -0.96 -17.80
C MET A 430 11.97 -0.29 -16.47
N LEU A 431 11.00 0.22 -15.71
CA LEU A 431 11.27 0.78 -14.37
C LEU A 431 11.86 -0.27 -13.42
N GLY A 432 11.39 -1.51 -13.48
CA GLY A 432 11.94 -2.61 -12.68
C GLY A 432 13.35 -2.96 -13.10
N ALA A 433 13.60 -3.11 -14.40
CA ALA A 433 14.93 -3.43 -14.95
C ALA A 433 15.94 -2.34 -14.59
N ALA A 434 15.55 -1.06 -14.73
CA ALA A 434 16.38 0.08 -14.37
C ALA A 434 16.76 0.05 -12.88
N ARG A 435 15.85 -0.36 -11.98
CA ARG A 435 16.11 -0.42 -10.53
C ARG A 435 16.88 -1.66 -10.11
N GLY A 436 16.61 -2.81 -10.73
CA GLY A 436 17.12 -4.12 -10.30
C GLY A 436 18.48 -4.49 -10.86
N LEU A 437 18.86 -3.96 -12.03
CA LEU A 437 20.07 -4.39 -12.73
C LEU A 437 21.23 -3.37 -12.59
N PRO A 438 22.50 -3.84 -12.62
CA PRO A 438 23.67 -2.97 -12.72
C PRO A 438 23.58 -2.01 -13.92
N ASP A 439 24.20 -0.84 -13.86
CA ASP A 439 24.04 0.25 -14.84
C ASP A 439 24.20 -0.19 -16.31
N GLU A 440 25.33 -0.80 -16.65
CA GLU A 440 25.58 -1.26 -18.02
C GLU A 440 24.57 -2.32 -18.49
N THR A 441 24.23 -3.27 -17.61
CA THR A 441 23.25 -4.32 -17.90
C THR A 441 21.85 -3.74 -18.06
N ALA A 442 21.46 -2.80 -17.20
CA ALA A 442 20.18 -2.11 -17.27
C ALA A 442 20.05 -1.34 -18.59
N ALA A 443 21.05 -0.54 -18.98
CA ALA A 443 21.03 0.19 -20.25
C ALA A 443 20.84 -0.74 -21.46
N ARG A 444 21.53 -1.88 -21.47
CA ARG A 444 21.39 -2.94 -22.49
C ARG A 444 19.99 -3.55 -22.49
N VAL A 445 19.45 -3.94 -21.34
CA VAL A 445 18.12 -4.55 -21.22
C VAL A 445 17.01 -3.57 -21.59
N LEU A 446 17.09 -2.32 -21.13
CA LEU A 446 16.15 -1.25 -21.49
C LEU A 446 16.12 -1.02 -23.00
N CYS A 447 17.31 -0.93 -23.63
CA CYS A 447 17.42 -0.78 -25.07
C CYS A 447 16.89 -2.01 -25.82
N LEU A 448 17.17 -3.22 -25.32
CA LEU A 448 16.63 -4.46 -25.87
C LEU A 448 15.09 -4.48 -25.83
N ILE A 449 14.48 -4.21 -24.67
CA ILE A 449 13.01 -4.17 -24.53
C ILE A 449 12.39 -3.09 -25.44
N ALA A 450 13.06 -1.94 -25.58
CA ALA A 450 12.61 -0.87 -26.48
C ALA A 450 12.61 -1.31 -27.95
N LEU A 451 13.68 -1.98 -28.40
CA LEU A 451 13.84 -2.43 -29.79
C LEU A 451 13.06 -3.71 -30.11
N LEU A 452 12.81 -4.58 -29.12
CA LEU A 452 11.86 -5.67 -29.25
C LEU A 452 10.44 -5.12 -29.46
N GLY A 453 10.12 -3.99 -28.81
CA GLY A 453 8.78 -3.44 -28.81
C GLY A 453 7.82 -4.39 -28.09
N TRP A 454 6.60 -4.51 -28.61
CA TRP A 454 5.58 -5.41 -28.10
C TRP A 454 4.75 -6.07 -29.22
N ASP A 455 5.33 -6.23 -30.41
CA ASP A 455 4.65 -6.81 -31.58
C ASP A 455 4.53 -8.35 -31.49
N GLU A 456 3.53 -8.91 -32.18
CA GLU A 456 2.96 -10.25 -32.02
C GLU A 456 3.94 -11.40 -32.26
N LYS A 457 4.93 -11.21 -33.14
CA LYS A 457 5.85 -12.29 -33.54
C LYS A 457 7.30 -12.07 -33.14
N PHE A 458 7.69 -10.86 -32.73
CA PHE A 458 9.08 -10.41 -32.51
C PHE A 458 10.07 -10.65 -33.68
N THR A 459 9.70 -11.44 -34.69
CA THR A 459 10.46 -11.78 -35.91
C THR A 459 10.30 -10.76 -37.03
N ASN A 460 9.22 -9.97 -37.01
CA ASN A 460 9.02 -8.88 -37.97
C ASN A 460 9.59 -7.58 -37.39
N GLU A 461 9.95 -6.64 -38.28
CA GLU A 461 10.29 -5.29 -37.84
C GLU A 461 9.05 -4.64 -37.21
N PRO A 462 9.09 -4.25 -35.92
CA PRO A 462 7.96 -3.62 -35.27
C PRO A 462 7.63 -2.26 -35.90
N PRO A 463 6.39 -1.76 -35.80
CA PRO A 463 6.03 -0.43 -36.27
C PRO A 463 6.94 0.65 -35.68
N PHE A 464 7.31 1.65 -36.49
CA PHE A 464 8.18 2.75 -36.06
C PHE A 464 7.72 3.42 -34.75
N GLU A 465 6.41 3.70 -34.62
CA GLU A 465 5.84 4.34 -33.41
C GLU A 465 5.97 3.47 -32.15
N THR A 466 5.91 2.13 -32.30
CA THR A 466 6.12 1.18 -31.21
C THR A 466 7.55 1.27 -30.69
N VAL A 467 8.54 1.23 -31.59
CA VAL A 467 9.95 1.31 -31.22
C VAL A 467 10.29 2.70 -30.67
N LEU A 468 9.77 3.77 -31.28
CA LEU A 468 9.97 5.15 -30.80
C LEU A 468 9.43 5.32 -29.38
N THR A 469 8.22 4.83 -29.12
CA THR A 469 7.62 4.86 -27.77
C THR A 469 8.42 4.02 -26.78
N GLY A 470 8.89 2.83 -27.19
CA GLY A 470 9.78 2.02 -26.36
C GLY A 470 11.08 2.73 -26.00
N CYS A 471 11.70 3.42 -26.95
CA CYS A 471 12.90 4.21 -26.68
C CYS A 471 12.64 5.40 -25.74
N ARG A 472 11.47 6.06 -25.84
CA ARG A 472 11.04 7.08 -24.88
C ARG A 472 10.85 6.50 -23.48
N ASN A 473 10.15 5.38 -23.37
CA ASN A 473 9.95 4.67 -22.10
C ASN A 473 11.28 4.27 -21.46
N ALA A 474 12.25 3.79 -22.25
CA ALA A 474 13.57 3.42 -21.76
C ALA A 474 14.31 4.61 -21.15
N ARG A 475 14.28 5.78 -21.83
CA ARG A 475 14.87 7.02 -21.30
C ARG A 475 14.15 7.52 -20.05
N VAL A 476 12.81 7.48 -20.04
CA VAL A 476 12.01 7.82 -18.85
C VAL A 476 12.41 6.94 -17.67
N ALA A 477 12.51 5.62 -17.87
CA ALA A 477 12.89 4.69 -16.81
C ALA A 477 14.32 4.91 -16.30
N ALA A 478 15.27 5.21 -17.19
CA ALA A 478 16.64 5.53 -16.79
C ALA A 478 16.73 6.86 -16.02
N ALA A 479 16.00 7.89 -16.46
CA ALA A 479 16.00 9.23 -15.85
C ALA A 479 15.41 9.27 -14.43
N GLN A 480 14.63 8.26 -14.03
CA GLN A 480 14.12 8.12 -12.65
C GLN A 480 15.21 7.77 -11.63
N LEU A 481 16.42 7.45 -12.08
CA LEU A 481 17.54 7.07 -11.24
C LEU A 481 18.75 7.93 -11.58
N ASP A 482 19.20 8.72 -10.60
CA ASP A 482 20.38 9.57 -10.74
C ASP A 482 21.60 8.77 -11.22
N GLY A 483 22.25 9.27 -12.26
CA GLY A 483 23.53 8.74 -12.75
C GLY A 483 23.42 7.50 -13.66
N ARG A 484 22.23 7.10 -14.10
CA ARG A 484 22.08 6.05 -15.13
C ARG A 484 22.49 6.54 -16.52
N ALA A 485 23.17 5.68 -17.27
CA ALA A 485 23.51 5.97 -18.67
C ALA A 485 22.26 6.01 -19.57
N ASP A 486 22.28 6.83 -20.63
CA ASP A 486 21.23 6.80 -21.66
C ASP A 486 21.19 5.40 -22.30
N PRO A 487 20.07 4.66 -22.18
CA PRO A 487 19.96 3.31 -22.73
C PRO A 487 20.24 3.24 -24.23
N LEU A 488 19.98 4.31 -24.98
CA LEU A 488 20.18 4.31 -26.42
C LEU A 488 21.66 4.26 -26.82
N LEU A 489 22.60 4.51 -25.90
CA LEU A 489 24.03 4.28 -26.13
C LEU A 489 24.36 2.79 -26.32
N ALA A 490 23.54 1.89 -25.77
CA ALA A 490 23.70 0.44 -25.94
C ALA A 490 23.18 -0.07 -27.31
N MET A 491 22.50 0.78 -28.08
CA MET A 491 21.79 0.40 -29.31
C MET A 491 22.65 -0.37 -30.34
N PRO A 492 23.90 0.03 -30.67
CA PRO A 492 24.72 -0.73 -31.63
C PRO A 492 25.00 -2.17 -31.19
N ALA A 493 25.26 -2.38 -29.89
CA ALA A 493 25.49 -3.70 -29.33
C ALA A 493 24.21 -4.54 -29.36
N ILE A 494 23.07 -3.95 -28.99
CA ILE A 494 21.79 -4.64 -28.99
C ILE A 494 21.32 -5.00 -30.40
N LEU A 495 21.55 -4.14 -31.40
CA LEU A 495 21.25 -4.47 -32.80
C LEU A 495 22.03 -5.71 -33.26
N THR A 496 23.31 -5.83 -32.88
CA THR A 496 24.12 -7.01 -33.17
C THR A 496 23.53 -8.27 -32.51
N THR A 497 23.10 -8.16 -31.26
CA THR A 497 22.42 -9.26 -30.53
C THR A 497 21.11 -9.66 -31.21
N LEU A 498 20.25 -8.70 -31.56
CA LEU A 498 18.98 -8.95 -32.25
C LEU A 498 19.19 -9.64 -33.60
N THR A 499 20.17 -9.18 -34.40
CA THR A 499 20.53 -9.85 -35.67
C THR A 499 20.96 -11.30 -35.44
N SER A 500 21.74 -11.59 -34.39
CA SER A 500 22.15 -12.97 -34.07
C SER A 500 20.96 -13.87 -33.68
N MET A 501 19.88 -13.27 -33.19
CA MET A 501 18.61 -13.94 -32.87
C MET A 501 17.64 -13.99 -34.06
N GLY A 502 18.05 -13.53 -35.25
CA GLY A 502 17.21 -13.48 -36.44
C GLY A 502 16.18 -12.35 -36.45
N MET A 503 16.34 -11.34 -35.59
CA MET A 503 15.47 -10.17 -35.49
C MET A 503 16.18 -8.95 -36.09
N GLU A 504 15.95 -8.66 -37.37
CA GLU A 504 16.54 -7.48 -38.02
C GLU A 504 15.74 -6.21 -37.73
N ARG A 505 16.43 -5.05 -37.73
CA ARG A 505 15.84 -3.71 -37.62
C ARG A 505 16.39 -2.86 -38.76
N SER A 506 15.52 -2.16 -39.48
CA SER A 506 15.96 -1.36 -40.62
C SER A 506 16.91 -0.24 -40.16
N PRO A 507 18.07 -0.07 -40.82
CA PRO A 507 18.95 1.07 -40.56
C PRO A 507 18.23 2.42 -40.70
N GLU A 508 17.26 2.52 -41.61
CA GLU A 508 16.47 3.73 -41.83
C GLU A 508 15.57 4.04 -40.61
N THR A 509 14.91 3.01 -40.06
CA THR A 509 14.10 3.11 -38.83
C THR A 509 14.95 3.59 -37.66
N ILE A 510 16.14 3.00 -37.48
CA ILE A 510 17.06 3.37 -36.40
C ILE A 510 17.56 4.80 -36.55
N GLN A 511 17.98 5.20 -37.76
CA GLN A 511 18.43 6.57 -38.01
C GLN A 511 17.30 7.58 -37.74
N LYS A 512 16.06 7.24 -38.13
CA LYS A 512 14.89 8.08 -37.87
C LYS A 512 14.64 8.22 -36.37
N ILE A 513 14.69 7.13 -35.59
CA ILE A 513 14.53 7.16 -34.13
C ILE A 513 15.57 8.09 -33.49
N LEU A 514 16.85 7.92 -33.83
CA LEU A 514 17.94 8.73 -33.28
C LEU A 514 17.77 10.22 -33.64
N SER A 515 17.31 10.52 -34.86
CA SER A 515 17.05 11.91 -35.27
C SER A 515 15.89 12.55 -34.49
N THR A 516 14.80 11.80 -34.27
CA THR A 516 13.61 12.28 -33.55
C THR A 516 13.89 12.45 -32.05
N LEU A 517 14.64 11.54 -31.44
CA LEU A 517 14.94 11.60 -30.00
C LEU A 517 16.16 12.47 -29.67
N GLY A 518 17.00 12.80 -30.66
CA GLY A 518 18.11 13.73 -30.52
C GLY A 518 17.69 15.20 -30.65
N SER A 519 16.60 15.49 -31.37
CA SER A 519 16.03 16.85 -31.42
C SER A 519 15.33 17.27 -30.13
N ASP A 520 14.84 16.31 -29.33
CA ASP A 520 14.13 16.57 -28.07
C ASP A 520 15.07 17.01 -26.92
N THR A 521 16.41 17.00 -27.11
CA THR A 521 17.40 17.35 -26.09
C THR A 521 18.02 18.75 -26.23
N GLU A 522 17.64 19.55 -27.24
CA GLU A 522 18.18 20.91 -27.45
C GLU A 522 17.29 22.06 -26.93
N ASP A 523 16.11 21.77 -26.38
CA ASP A 523 15.11 22.79 -25.99
C ASP A 523 14.66 22.74 -24.50
N ASP A 524 15.45 22.17 -23.58
CA ASP A 524 15.24 22.27 -22.12
C ASP A 524 16.31 23.14 -21.41
#